data_AF-A0A9D4S794-F1
#
_entry.id   AF-A0A9D4S794-F1
#
_cell.length_a   1.000
_cell.length_b   1.000
_cell.length_c   1.000
_cell.angle_alpha   90.00
_cell.angle_beta   90.00
_cell.angle_gamma   90.00
#
_symmetry.space_group_name_H-M   'P 1'
#
loop_
_entity.id
_entity.type
_entity.pdbx_description
1 polymer ?
#
loop_
_entity_poly.entity_id
_entity_poly.type
_entity_poly.pdbx_seq_one_letter_code
_entity_poly.pdbx_strand_id
1 'polypeptide(L)'
;MEFHDLPEIASITSMVTLDNVLPGSEDQHNGDYLSTIVKKCTTFCKSNDVSDPIYVLKIFQKEIVTGRPLELTEETSSTGIYGETNFILVDRGDLLKTAIEEIRAISDMRKCLEVQFYGECAADFGGPRKEFFSLVLHCIKEEYFEPVREWSDDYEAVGRILALSTIQNRRLPRIMSAELVEKVFNQVLPVDKYIQDLRKGLDSLGLVQLVQELPAVIHLFTPQQSNPLTVKMLTHLLNPQFSAEGSNRRQRENSTYTLFIKYMREAASGRRGAVNLGSILRFATGTEEEPALGFALQPSIQFMESANFLPTANTCINRMNLSLPDESNPLPLQEELFNLFDLAFCNTFFGLE
;
A
#
# COMPACT_ATOMS: atom_id res chain seq x y z
N MET A 1 -6.06 -22.46 -8.72
CA MET A 1 -6.04 -22.83 -7.30
C MET A 1 -6.56 -21.62 -6.55
N GLU A 2 -7.78 -21.68 -6.02
CA GLU A 2 -8.35 -20.56 -5.26
C GLU A 2 -7.54 -20.38 -3.96
N PHE A 3 -7.50 -19.18 -3.39
CA PHE A 3 -6.73 -18.87 -2.17
C PHE A 3 -7.07 -19.78 -0.97
N HIS A 4 -8.17 -20.53 -1.04
CA HIS A 4 -8.63 -21.48 -0.03
C HIS A 4 -7.93 -22.85 -0.06
N ASP A 5 -7.24 -23.21 -1.15
CA ASP A 5 -6.53 -24.51 -1.29
C ASP A 5 -5.05 -24.44 -0.85
N LEU A 6 -4.58 -23.27 -0.40
CA LEU A 6 -3.18 -23.05 -0.04
C LEU A 6 -2.89 -23.48 1.40
N PRO A 7 -1.74 -24.14 1.67
CA PRO A 7 -1.43 -24.65 3.00
C PRO A 7 -1.40 -23.54 4.04
N GLU A 8 -2.03 -23.80 5.19
CA GLU A 8 -2.20 -22.83 6.26
C GLU A 8 -0.84 -22.39 6.84
N ILE A 9 -0.64 -21.08 6.94
CA ILE A 9 0.66 -20.46 7.30
C ILE A 9 1.09 -20.79 8.74
N ALA A 10 0.21 -21.34 9.58
CA ALA A 10 0.52 -21.77 10.95
C ALA A 10 1.64 -22.83 11.03
N SER A 11 1.87 -23.59 9.94
CA SER A 11 2.94 -24.60 9.86
C SER A 11 4.37 -24.02 9.85
N ILE A 12 4.54 -22.71 9.66
CA ILE A 12 5.88 -22.10 9.58
C ILE A 12 6.46 -21.82 10.97
N THR A 13 5.61 -21.59 11.97
CA THR A 13 6.01 -21.28 13.36
C THR A 13 6.56 -22.50 14.11
N SER A 14 6.22 -23.72 13.70
CA SER A 14 6.66 -24.96 14.37
C SER A 14 8.08 -25.40 14.00
N MET A 15 8.81 -24.66 13.16
CA MET A 15 10.15 -25.02 12.68
C MET A 15 11.29 -24.21 13.32
N VAL A 16 11.25 -23.91 14.64
CA VAL A 16 12.42 -23.84 15.58
C VAL A 16 12.22 -22.84 16.74
N THR A 17 12.44 -23.33 17.95
CA THR A 17 12.85 -22.58 19.15
C THR A 17 14.29 -22.09 19.00
N LEU A 18 14.51 -20.77 18.92
CA LEU A 18 15.86 -20.18 18.91
C LEU A 18 16.29 -19.87 20.35
N ASP A 19 17.03 -20.80 20.97
CA ASP A 19 17.85 -20.49 22.16
C ASP A 19 19.33 -20.38 21.75
N ASN A 20 19.93 -19.25 22.14
CA ASN A 20 21.36 -18.97 22.29
C ASN A 20 22.26 -18.85 21.03
N VAL A 21 22.53 -17.61 20.60
CA VAL A 21 23.79 -17.26 19.92
C VAL A 21 24.32 -15.91 20.43
N LEU A 22 25.61 -15.87 20.77
CA LEU A 22 26.38 -14.77 21.38
C LEU A 22 26.69 -13.62 20.39
N PRO A 23 26.97 -12.39 20.86
CA PRO A 23 27.07 -11.20 20.00
C PRO A 23 28.44 -11.09 19.31
N GLY A 24 28.42 -10.89 17.99
CA GLY A 24 29.54 -10.38 17.18
C GLY A 24 29.07 -9.18 16.35
N SER A 25 29.95 -8.59 15.53
CA SER A 25 29.75 -7.32 14.80
C SER A 25 28.52 -7.27 13.88
N GLU A 26 27.70 -6.23 14.04
CA GLU A 26 26.33 -6.09 13.50
C GLU A 26 26.19 -6.27 11.96
N ASP A 27 27.19 -5.88 11.15
CA ASP A 27 27.07 -5.90 9.68
C ASP A 27 27.20 -7.31 9.06
N GLN A 28 28.01 -8.21 9.63
CA GLN A 28 28.12 -9.59 9.13
C GLN A 28 26.95 -10.47 9.59
N HIS A 29 26.36 -10.17 10.75
CA HIS A 29 25.20 -10.90 11.28
C HIS A 29 23.92 -10.63 10.49
N ASN A 30 23.73 -9.41 9.97
CA ASN A 30 22.51 -9.06 9.25
C ASN A 30 22.40 -9.78 7.88
N GLY A 31 23.52 -9.89 7.15
CA GLY A 31 23.57 -10.61 5.86
C GLY A 31 23.31 -12.11 6.00
N ASP A 32 23.87 -12.74 7.04
CA ASP A 32 23.66 -14.18 7.31
C ASP A 32 22.21 -14.45 7.74
N TYR A 33 21.63 -13.53 8.52
CA TYR A 33 20.25 -13.60 8.97
C TYR A 33 19.23 -13.44 7.83
N LEU A 34 19.40 -12.45 6.93
CA LEU A 34 18.55 -12.30 5.75
C LEU A 34 18.61 -13.53 4.84
N SER A 35 19.81 -14.08 4.63
CA SER A 35 19.97 -15.31 3.85
C SER A 35 19.23 -16.49 4.48
N THR A 36 19.16 -16.53 5.82
CA THR A 36 18.42 -17.54 6.58
C THR A 36 16.91 -17.40 6.39
N ILE A 37 16.37 -16.17 6.44
CA ILE A 37 14.95 -15.92 6.16
C ILE A 37 14.59 -16.34 4.73
N VAL A 38 15.40 -15.93 3.74
CA VAL A 38 15.18 -16.31 2.34
C VAL A 38 15.19 -17.82 2.18
N LYS A 39 16.19 -18.52 2.74
CA LYS A 39 16.25 -20.00 2.72
C LYS A 39 15.03 -20.64 3.36
N LYS A 40 14.54 -20.12 4.49
CA LYS A 40 13.34 -20.61 5.18
C LYS A 40 12.10 -20.49 4.28
N CYS A 41 11.88 -19.31 3.71
CA CYS A 41 10.78 -19.04 2.78
C CYS A 41 10.86 -19.94 1.53
N THR A 42 12.03 -20.03 0.92
CA THR A 42 12.29 -20.86 -0.26
C THR A 42 12.05 -22.34 0.02
N THR A 43 12.51 -22.85 1.16
CA THR A 43 12.29 -24.25 1.56
C THR A 43 10.80 -24.53 1.73
N PHE A 44 10.09 -23.67 2.44
CA PHE A 44 8.65 -23.80 2.59
C PHE A 44 7.92 -23.81 1.24
N CYS A 45 8.25 -22.89 0.34
CA CYS A 45 7.58 -22.79 -0.96
C CYS A 45 7.85 -24.03 -1.82
N LYS A 46 9.10 -24.49 -1.89
CA LYS A 46 9.49 -25.70 -2.63
C LYS A 46 8.84 -26.97 -2.07
N SER A 47 8.76 -27.10 -0.74
CA SER A 47 8.13 -28.26 -0.09
C SER A 47 6.60 -28.31 -0.23
N ASN A 48 5.96 -27.17 -0.51
CA ASN A 48 4.50 -27.06 -0.61
C ASN A 48 4.02 -26.73 -2.03
N ASP A 49 4.89 -26.85 -3.04
CA ASP A 49 4.60 -26.53 -4.45
C ASP A 49 4.00 -25.12 -4.66
N VAL A 50 4.45 -24.17 -3.84
CA VAL A 50 4.02 -22.77 -3.95
C VAL A 50 4.86 -22.08 -5.01
N SER A 51 4.20 -21.66 -6.09
CA SER A 51 4.81 -20.92 -7.21
C SER A 51 4.17 -19.54 -7.46
N ASP A 52 3.00 -19.26 -6.87
CA ASP A 52 2.32 -17.98 -7.03
C ASP A 52 3.11 -16.84 -6.34
N PRO A 53 3.58 -15.82 -7.08
CA PRO A 53 4.44 -14.77 -6.54
C PRO A 53 3.80 -13.97 -5.40
N ILE A 54 2.48 -13.76 -5.46
CA ILE A 54 1.75 -13.02 -4.43
C ILE A 54 1.69 -13.83 -3.14
N TYR A 55 1.46 -15.15 -3.24
CA TYR A 55 1.49 -16.01 -2.08
C TYR A 55 2.89 -16.16 -1.48
N VAL A 56 3.93 -16.26 -2.31
CA VAL A 56 5.33 -16.22 -1.86
C VAL A 56 5.60 -14.93 -1.09
N LEU A 57 5.17 -13.77 -1.63
CA LEU A 57 5.31 -12.48 -0.94
C LEU A 57 4.60 -12.46 0.41
N LYS A 58 3.39 -13.01 0.49
CA LYS A 58 2.62 -13.10 1.74
C LYS A 58 3.33 -13.94 2.81
N ILE A 59 3.98 -15.03 2.41
CA ILE A 59 4.78 -15.87 3.31
C ILE A 59 6.04 -15.12 3.75
N PHE A 60 6.76 -14.55 2.79
CA PHE A 60 8.00 -13.82 3.05
C PHE A 60 7.77 -12.61 3.97
N GLN A 61 6.70 -11.84 3.73
CA GLN A 61 6.29 -10.69 4.56
C GLN A 61 6.10 -11.07 6.03
N LYS A 62 5.50 -12.25 6.31
CA LYS A 62 5.28 -12.71 7.69
C LYS A 62 6.56 -13.08 8.43
N GLU A 63 7.61 -13.46 7.69
CA GLU A 63 8.89 -13.86 8.28
C GLU A 63 9.86 -12.67 8.40
N ILE A 64 9.84 -11.75 7.43
CA ILE A 64 10.82 -10.67 7.37
C ILE A 64 10.39 -9.42 8.16
N VAL A 65 9.10 -9.11 8.23
CA VAL A 65 8.62 -7.87 8.88
C VAL A 65 8.64 -8.03 10.40
N THR A 66 9.20 -7.02 11.08
CA THR A 66 9.31 -6.98 12.54
C THR A 66 8.68 -5.70 13.11
N GLY A 67 8.60 -5.64 14.44
CA GLY A 67 8.06 -4.47 15.14
C GLY A 67 6.54 -4.39 15.03
N ARG A 68 6.04 -3.17 14.80
CA ARG A 68 4.59 -2.92 14.73
C ARG A 68 3.95 -3.63 13.53
N PRO A 69 2.77 -4.25 13.66
CA PRO A 69 2.03 -4.78 12.52
C PRO A 69 1.80 -3.74 11.41
N LEU A 70 1.81 -4.15 10.15
CA LEU A 70 1.66 -3.23 9.01
C LEU A 70 0.27 -2.60 8.92
N GLU A 71 -0.77 -3.35 9.28
CA GLU A 71 -2.16 -2.96 9.08
C GLU A 71 -3.00 -3.28 10.32
N LEU A 72 -4.09 -2.53 10.49
CA LEU A 72 -5.17 -2.91 11.40
C LEU A 72 -5.93 -4.11 10.83
N THR A 73 -6.24 -5.08 11.68
CA THR A 73 -7.04 -6.27 11.32
C THR A 73 -8.45 -6.22 11.87
N GLU A 74 -8.76 -5.27 12.75
CA GLU A 74 -10.08 -5.08 13.35
C GLU A 74 -10.38 -3.59 13.50
N GLU A 75 -11.64 -3.19 13.29
CA GLU A 75 -12.06 -1.78 13.38
C GLU A 75 -12.22 -1.28 14.82
N THR A 76 -12.46 -2.21 15.77
CA THR A 76 -12.86 -1.93 17.16
C THR A 76 -11.71 -1.97 18.15
N SER A 77 -10.46 -2.14 17.71
CA SER A 77 -9.30 -2.15 18.59
C SER A 77 -9.10 -0.75 19.17
N SER A 78 -9.74 -0.49 20.32
CA SER A 78 -9.49 0.66 21.19
C SER A 78 -8.03 0.74 21.68
N THR A 79 -7.25 -0.30 21.37
CA THR A 79 -5.80 -0.41 21.53
C THR A 79 -5.18 -0.31 20.14
N GLY A 80 -4.46 0.78 19.85
CA GLY A 80 -3.70 0.91 18.61
C GLY A 80 -2.73 -0.26 18.39
N ILE A 81 -2.21 -0.41 17.18
CA ILE A 81 -1.10 -1.34 16.93
C ILE A 81 0.17 -0.77 17.58
N TYR A 82 0.82 -1.58 18.42
CA TYR A 82 2.04 -1.21 19.13
C TYR A 82 3.24 -1.98 18.58
N GLY A 83 4.43 -1.42 18.76
CA GLY A 83 5.69 -2.01 18.36
C GLY A 83 6.65 -0.93 17.86
N GLU A 84 7.92 -1.28 17.75
CA GLU A 84 8.91 -0.37 17.18
C GLU A 84 8.66 -0.15 15.68
N THR A 85 8.94 1.07 15.23
CA THR A 85 8.78 1.52 13.84
C THR A 85 10.03 2.26 13.38
N ASN A 86 10.19 2.37 12.06
CA ASN A 86 11.07 3.35 11.45
C ASN A 86 10.25 4.60 11.14
N PHE A 87 10.32 5.60 12.00
CA PHE A 87 9.64 6.87 11.79
C PHE A 87 10.38 7.69 10.72
N ILE A 88 9.64 8.16 9.72
CA ILE A 88 10.13 9.09 8.70
C ILE A 88 9.25 10.32 8.60
N LEU A 89 9.87 11.46 8.34
CA LEU A 89 9.18 12.75 8.20
C LEU A 89 9.45 13.32 6.81
N VAL A 90 8.41 13.44 5.98
CA VAL A 90 8.57 13.76 4.54
C VAL A 90 7.79 15.01 4.11
N ASP A 91 8.36 15.76 3.17
CA ASP A 91 7.74 16.95 2.58
C ASP A 91 6.97 16.59 1.31
N ARG A 92 5.70 16.97 1.18
CA ARG A 92 4.99 16.80 -0.10
C ARG A 92 5.58 17.64 -1.23
N GLY A 93 6.14 18.82 -0.91
CA GLY A 93 6.75 19.72 -1.88
C GLY A 93 8.09 19.25 -2.43
N ASP A 94 8.81 18.41 -1.69
CA ASP A 94 10.10 17.84 -2.07
C ASP A 94 10.19 16.35 -1.66
N LEU A 95 9.15 15.60 -2.04
CA LEU A 95 8.90 14.24 -1.55
C LEU A 95 10.05 13.29 -1.86
N LEU A 96 10.52 13.30 -3.11
CA LEU A 96 11.54 12.35 -3.54
C LEU A 96 12.85 12.53 -2.79
N LYS A 97 13.28 13.78 -2.61
CA LYS A 97 14.52 14.12 -1.92
C LYS A 97 14.44 13.77 -0.43
N THR A 98 13.40 14.25 0.26
CA THR A 98 13.20 13.98 1.70
C THR A 98 13.04 12.47 1.96
N ALA A 99 12.33 11.75 1.09
CA ALA A 99 12.23 10.30 1.17
C ALA A 99 13.61 9.61 1.05
N ILE A 100 14.43 10.01 0.08
CA ILE A 100 15.76 9.42 -0.11
C ILE A 100 16.65 9.68 1.11
N GLU A 101 16.63 10.89 1.67
CA GLU A 101 17.40 11.26 2.86
C GLU A 101 16.99 10.41 4.09
N GLU A 102 15.69 10.32 4.36
CA GLU A 102 15.14 9.55 5.48
C GLU A 102 15.43 8.04 5.34
N ILE A 103 15.19 7.46 4.15
CA ILE A 103 15.39 6.02 3.92
C ILE A 103 16.87 5.61 3.93
N ARG A 104 17.78 6.52 3.56
CA ARG A 104 19.24 6.28 3.69
C ARG A 104 19.66 6.11 5.14
N ALA A 105 19.02 6.82 6.06
CA ALA A 105 19.34 6.80 7.48
C ALA A 105 18.80 5.57 8.23
N ILE A 106 17.87 4.81 7.63
CA ILE A 106 17.33 3.60 8.24
C ILE A 106 18.38 2.48 8.26
N SER A 107 18.58 1.90 9.45
CA SER A 107 19.44 0.75 9.68
C SER A 107 18.70 -0.59 9.50
N ASP A 108 17.67 -0.85 10.31
CA ASP A 108 16.85 -2.06 10.22
C ASP A 108 15.57 -1.84 9.42
N MET A 109 15.66 -2.10 8.12
CA MET A 109 14.57 -1.93 7.14
C MET A 109 13.38 -2.90 7.36
N ARG A 110 13.52 -3.89 8.25
CA ARG A 110 12.47 -4.87 8.54
C ARG A 110 11.36 -4.33 9.42
N LYS A 111 11.65 -3.29 10.21
CA LYS A 111 10.64 -2.65 11.05
C LYS A 111 9.64 -1.91 10.17
N CYS A 112 8.38 -1.95 10.60
CA CYS A 112 7.30 -1.21 9.96
C CYS A 112 7.66 0.29 9.84
N LEU A 113 7.52 0.83 8.64
CA LEU A 113 7.68 2.26 8.38
C LEU A 113 6.50 3.02 9.02
N GLU A 114 6.78 4.16 9.64
CA GLU A 114 5.78 5.07 10.17
C GLU A 114 5.99 6.42 9.54
N VAL A 115 5.01 6.87 8.75
CA VAL A 115 5.14 8.06 7.91
C VAL A 115 4.35 9.22 8.49
N GLN A 116 5.01 10.38 8.61
CA GLN A 116 4.34 11.65 8.83
C GLN A 116 4.72 12.64 7.72
N PHE A 117 3.71 13.27 7.13
CA PHE A 117 3.91 14.39 6.20
C PHE A 117 4.04 15.71 6.98
N TYR A 118 4.88 16.63 6.49
CA TYR A 118 5.13 17.91 7.15
C TYR A 118 3.82 18.68 7.39
N GLY A 119 3.56 19.02 8.67
CA GLY A 119 2.39 19.80 9.07
C GLY A 119 1.06 19.05 9.06
N GLU A 120 1.04 17.75 8.73
CA GLU A 120 -0.18 16.94 8.72
C GLU A 120 -0.35 16.19 10.05
N CYS A 121 -1.56 16.28 10.61
CA CYS A 121 -1.94 15.62 11.86
C CYS A 121 -2.61 14.28 11.55
N ALA A 122 -1.82 13.22 11.35
CA ALA A 122 -2.33 11.87 11.18
C ALA A 122 -1.45 10.84 11.88
N ALA A 123 -2.09 9.94 12.64
CA ALA A 123 -1.42 8.74 13.14
C ALA A 123 -1.35 7.71 12.02
N ASP A 124 -0.16 7.22 11.72
CA ASP A 124 0.02 6.26 10.63
C ASP A 124 -0.22 4.83 11.09
N PHE A 125 -1.44 4.32 10.88
CA PHE A 125 -1.76 2.89 11.02
C PHE A 125 -1.83 2.18 9.66
N GLY A 126 -1.16 2.75 8.65
CA GLY A 126 -1.11 2.28 7.27
C GLY A 126 -1.58 3.32 6.25
N GLY A 127 -2.44 4.27 6.63
CA GLY A 127 -2.98 5.30 5.73
C GLY A 127 -1.88 6.17 5.12
N PRO A 128 -1.19 7.01 5.92
CA PRO A 128 -0.03 7.80 5.50
C PRO A 128 1.05 6.98 4.78
N ARG A 129 1.36 5.77 5.26
CA ARG A 129 2.35 4.88 4.61
C ARG A 129 1.94 4.44 3.20
N LYS A 130 0.69 4.03 3.00
CA LYS A 130 0.16 3.65 1.67
C LYS A 130 0.21 4.83 0.70
N GLU A 131 -0.13 6.02 1.17
CA GLU A 131 -0.07 7.23 0.36
C GLU A 131 1.38 7.60 0.02
N PHE A 132 2.29 7.57 0.99
CA PHE A 132 3.71 7.79 0.75
C PHE A 132 4.27 6.90 -0.34
N PHE A 133 4.04 5.58 -0.25
CA PHE A 133 4.52 4.67 -1.29
C PHE A 133 3.89 4.97 -2.65
N SER A 134 2.60 5.30 -2.70
CA SER A 134 1.93 5.66 -3.94
C SER A 134 2.57 6.88 -4.60
N LEU A 135 2.86 7.93 -3.83
CA LEU A 135 3.46 9.17 -4.32
C LEU A 135 4.94 8.99 -4.67
N VAL A 136 5.75 8.39 -3.78
CA VAL A 136 7.20 8.25 -4.00
C VAL A 136 7.50 7.32 -5.16
N LEU A 137 6.73 6.26 -5.37
CA LEU A 137 6.89 5.38 -6.54
C LEU A 137 6.59 6.10 -7.85
N HIS A 138 5.62 7.02 -7.85
CA HIS A 138 5.35 7.86 -9.00
C HIS A 138 6.53 8.81 -9.28
N CYS A 139 7.04 9.50 -8.26
CA CYS A 139 8.23 10.35 -8.40
C CYS A 139 9.46 9.56 -8.87
N ILE A 140 9.70 8.35 -8.33
CA ILE A 140 10.82 7.50 -8.76
C ILE A 140 10.67 7.07 -10.21
N LYS A 141 9.45 6.75 -10.63
CA LYS A 141 9.17 6.36 -12.02
C LYS A 141 9.56 7.48 -12.98
N GLU A 142 9.05 8.68 -12.74
CA GLU A 142 9.32 9.86 -13.58
C GLU A 142 10.79 10.27 -13.53
N GLU A 143 11.39 10.27 -12.34
CA GLU A 143 12.75 10.77 -12.15
C GLU A 143 13.82 9.76 -12.61
N TYR A 144 13.69 8.48 -12.28
CA TYR A 144 14.77 7.51 -12.46
C TYR A 144 14.54 6.44 -13.54
N PHE A 145 13.31 6.28 -14.04
CA PHE A 145 12.97 5.22 -14.99
C PHE A 145 12.36 5.72 -16.32
N GLU A 146 11.97 6.99 -16.42
CA GLU A 146 11.36 7.58 -17.64
C GLU A 146 12.03 8.92 -18.07
N PRO A 147 13.24 8.89 -18.68
CA PRO A 147 14.06 7.72 -19.01
C PRO A 147 14.97 7.28 -17.86
N VAL A 148 15.60 6.12 -18.02
CA VAL A 148 16.55 5.58 -17.02
C VAL A 148 17.75 6.53 -16.85
N ARG A 149 17.99 7.00 -15.62
CA ARG A 149 19.08 7.92 -15.27
C ARG A 149 20.34 7.21 -14.80
N GLU A 150 20.99 6.48 -15.69
CA GLU A 150 22.13 5.59 -15.39
C GLU A 150 23.31 6.24 -14.63
N TRP A 151 23.41 7.58 -14.63
CA TRP A 151 24.46 8.34 -13.93
C TRP A 151 24.13 8.69 -12.47
N SER A 152 22.94 8.35 -11.97
CA SER A 152 22.54 8.66 -10.59
C SER A 152 23.28 7.79 -9.55
N ASP A 153 23.65 8.41 -8.43
CA ASP A 153 24.18 7.71 -7.25
C ASP A 153 23.09 7.36 -6.21
N ASP A 154 21.82 7.63 -6.52
CA ASP A 154 20.69 7.37 -5.62
C ASP A 154 20.11 5.96 -5.75
N TYR A 155 20.57 5.14 -6.70
CA TYR A 155 19.93 3.85 -7.00
C TYR A 155 19.92 2.86 -5.83
N GLU A 156 20.87 2.94 -4.90
CA GLU A 156 20.79 2.16 -3.65
C GLU A 156 19.58 2.58 -2.80
N ALA A 157 19.34 3.89 -2.65
CA ALA A 157 18.17 4.40 -1.93
C ALA A 157 16.86 4.10 -2.67
N VAL A 158 16.86 4.24 -4.00
CA VAL A 158 15.72 3.84 -4.85
C VAL A 158 15.41 2.36 -4.65
N GLY A 159 16.42 1.48 -4.67
CA GLY A 159 16.24 0.05 -4.42
C GLY A 159 15.69 -0.25 -3.03
N ARG A 160 16.13 0.48 -2.01
CA ARG A 160 15.59 0.39 -0.64
C ARG A 160 14.11 0.78 -0.58
N ILE A 161 13.71 1.85 -1.28
CA ILE A 161 12.31 2.28 -1.35
C ILE A 161 11.47 1.22 -2.08
N LEU A 162 11.96 0.66 -3.19
CA LEU A 162 11.28 -0.44 -3.88
C LEU A 162 11.16 -1.68 -3.01
N ALA A 163 12.19 -2.02 -2.24
CA ALA A 163 12.15 -3.14 -1.31
C ALA A 163 11.10 -2.93 -0.20
N LEU A 164 11.12 -1.76 0.45
CA LEU A 164 10.11 -1.41 1.45
C LEU A 164 8.72 -1.40 0.85
N SER A 165 8.53 -0.88 -0.36
CA SER A 165 7.23 -0.93 -1.00
C SER A 165 6.80 -2.36 -1.30
N THR A 166 7.66 -3.22 -1.84
CA THR A 166 7.29 -4.61 -2.09
C THR A 166 6.86 -5.34 -0.82
N ILE A 167 7.58 -5.12 0.29
CA ILE A 167 7.38 -5.86 1.53
C ILE A 167 6.30 -5.25 2.41
N GLN A 168 6.24 -3.93 2.52
CA GLN A 168 5.37 -3.25 3.48
C GLN A 168 4.15 -2.66 2.80
N ASN A 169 4.23 -2.23 1.54
CA ASN A 169 3.06 -1.78 0.80
C ASN A 169 2.28 -3.00 0.26
N ARG A 170 0.95 -2.90 0.25
CA ARG A 170 0.11 -3.94 -0.36
C ARG A 170 0.10 -3.86 -1.89
N ARG A 171 0.45 -2.68 -2.45
CA ARG A 171 0.59 -2.44 -3.88
C ARG A 171 2.02 -2.74 -4.34
N LEU A 172 2.14 -3.42 -5.47
CA LEU A 172 3.43 -3.84 -6.03
C LEU A 172 4.13 -2.69 -6.78
N PRO A 173 5.46 -2.53 -6.66
CA PRO A 173 6.20 -1.43 -7.28
C PRO A 173 6.57 -1.74 -8.74
N ARG A 174 5.55 -1.85 -9.61
CA ARG A 174 5.69 -2.18 -11.04
C ARG A 174 5.97 -0.95 -11.90
N ILE A 175 7.03 -0.22 -11.54
CA ILE A 175 7.38 1.06 -12.16
C ILE A 175 8.55 1.00 -13.15
N MET A 176 9.23 -0.14 -13.24
CA MET A 176 10.34 -0.38 -14.19
C MET A 176 9.82 -0.97 -15.49
N SER A 177 10.49 -0.74 -16.63
CA SER A 177 10.18 -1.44 -17.88
C SER A 177 10.50 -2.94 -17.76
N ALA A 178 9.85 -3.78 -18.58
CA ALA A 178 10.13 -5.23 -18.59
C ALA A 178 11.62 -5.53 -18.87
N GLU A 179 12.24 -4.77 -19.79
CA GLU A 179 13.67 -4.87 -20.10
C GLU A 179 14.56 -4.52 -18.91
N LEU A 180 14.19 -3.48 -18.14
CA LEU A 180 14.93 -3.09 -16.95
C LEU A 180 14.77 -4.11 -15.84
N VAL A 181 13.57 -4.68 -15.63
CA VAL A 181 13.33 -5.77 -14.67
C VAL A 181 14.24 -6.96 -14.99
N GLU A 182 14.29 -7.38 -16.25
CA GLU A 182 15.19 -8.44 -16.70
C GLU A 182 16.66 -8.10 -16.42
N LYS A 183 17.11 -6.89 -16.75
CA LYS A 183 18.48 -6.42 -16.46
C LYS A 183 18.79 -6.40 -14.96
N VAL A 184 17.81 -6.05 -14.12
CA VAL A 184 17.95 -5.98 -12.67
C VAL A 184 18.02 -7.36 -12.03
N PHE A 185 17.26 -8.36 -12.48
CA PHE A 185 17.23 -9.66 -11.79
C PHE A 185 18.03 -10.76 -12.49
N ASN A 186 18.15 -10.71 -13.81
CA ASN A 186 18.93 -11.68 -14.57
C ASN A 186 20.34 -11.13 -14.78
N GLN A 187 21.34 -11.89 -14.33
CA GLN A 187 22.75 -11.47 -14.30
C GLN A 187 23.33 -11.37 -15.72
N VAL A 188 23.13 -10.23 -16.38
CA VAL A 188 23.84 -9.90 -17.63
C VAL A 188 25.16 -9.21 -17.28
N LEU A 189 26.28 -9.85 -17.60
CA LEU A 189 27.62 -9.27 -17.43
C LEU A 189 28.05 -8.52 -18.70
N PRO A 190 28.74 -7.37 -18.59
CA PRO A 190 29.04 -6.61 -17.36
C PRO A 190 27.79 -5.90 -16.81
N VAL A 191 27.70 -5.77 -15.48
CA VAL A 191 26.57 -5.09 -14.82
C VAL A 191 26.94 -3.62 -14.59
N ASP A 192 26.13 -2.70 -15.09
CA ASP A 192 26.33 -1.26 -14.86
C ASP A 192 26.24 -0.90 -13.37
N LYS A 193 27.01 0.10 -12.93
CA LYS A 193 27.06 0.55 -11.52
C LYS A 193 25.67 0.80 -10.95
N TYR A 194 24.82 1.51 -11.68
CA TYR A 194 23.48 1.87 -11.22
C TYR A 194 22.57 0.64 -11.00
N ILE A 195 22.74 -0.43 -11.78
CA ILE A 195 22.05 -1.72 -11.57
C ILE A 195 22.60 -2.43 -10.33
N GLN A 196 23.92 -2.37 -10.10
CA GLN A 196 24.53 -2.92 -8.88
C GLN A 196 24.00 -2.21 -7.62
N ASP A 197 23.94 -0.88 -7.65
CA ASP A 197 23.42 -0.06 -6.57
C ASP A 197 21.93 -0.36 -6.34
N LEU A 198 21.12 -0.45 -7.40
CA LEU A 198 19.71 -0.81 -7.33
C LEU A 198 19.49 -2.21 -6.72
N ARG A 199 20.30 -3.21 -7.14
CA ARG A 199 20.28 -4.55 -6.55
C ARG A 199 20.64 -4.53 -5.08
N LYS A 200 21.67 -3.76 -4.69
CA LYS A 200 22.08 -3.62 -3.29
C LYS A 200 20.95 -3.05 -2.44
N GLY A 201 20.23 -2.05 -2.95
CA GLY A 201 19.04 -1.51 -2.30
C GLY A 201 17.90 -2.54 -2.18
N LEU A 202 17.60 -3.28 -3.25
CA LEU A 202 16.57 -4.33 -3.23
C LEU A 202 16.91 -5.48 -2.26
N ASP A 203 18.19 -5.84 -2.18
CA ASP A 203 18.68 -6.94 -1.35
C ASP A 203 18.85 -6.56 0.13
N SER A 204 18.61 -5.29 0.50
CA SER A 204 18.51 -4.89 1.91
C SER A 204 17.35 -5.59 2.64
N LEU A 205 16.40 -6.17 1.89
CA LEU A 205 15.35 -7.06 2.38
C LEU A 205 15.36 -8.43 1.67
N GLY A 206 16.51 -8.83 1.10
CA GLY A 206 16.70 -10.15 0.50
C GLY A 206 15.91 -10.43 -0.78
N LEU A 207 15.35 -9.41 -1.45
CA LEU A 207 14.48 -9.62 -2.61
C LEU A 207 15.25 -10.12 -3.84
N VAL A 208 16.51 -9.72 -4.02
CA VAL A 208 17.34 -10.23 -5.12
C VAL A 208 17.65 -11.70 -4.90
N GLN A 209 18.06 -12.07 -3.69
CA GLN A 209 18.25 -13.48 -3.30
C GLN A 209 16.96 -14.31 -3.45
N LEU A 210 15.81 -13.76 -3.07
CA LEU A 210 14.52 -14.43 -3.18
C LEU A 210 14.15 -14.72 -4.64
N VAL A 211 14.37 -13.76 -5.55
CA VAL A 211 14.12 -13.97 -6.99
C VAL A 211 15.09 -15.01 -7.58
N GLN A 212 16.34 -15.04 -7.14
CA GLN A 212 17.30 -16.06 -7.59
C GLN A 212 16.88 -17.47 -7.18
N GLU A 213 16.34 -17.64 -5.98
CA GLU A 213 15.88 -18.93 -5.46
C GLU A 213 14.49 -19.35 -5.97
N LEU A 214 13.63 -18.37 -6.25
CA LEU A 214 12.26 -18.53 -6.74
C LEU A 214 11.99 -17.57 -7.91
N PRO A 215 12.37 -17.94 -9.15
CA PRO A 215 12.33 -17.04 -10.32
C PRO A 215 10.98 -16.39 -10.61
N ALA A 216 9.86 -17.06 -10.27
CA ALA A 216 8.52 -16.51 -10.45
C ALA A 216 8.30 -15.17 -9.71
N VAL A 217 9.05 -14.91 -8.63
CA VAL A 217 8.97 -13.68 -7.82
C VAL A 217 9.32 -12.43 -8.64
N ILE A 218 10.03 -12.55 -9.78
CA ILE A 218 10.28 -11.43 -10.70
C ILE A 218 8.98 -10.73 -11.17
N HIS A 219 7.86 -11.46 -11.20
CA HIS A 219 6.55 -10.94 -11.60
C HIS A 219 5.93 -9.97 -10.58
N LEU A 220 6.53 -9.82 -9.39
CA LEU A 220 6.19 -8.73 -8.48
C LEU A 220 6.59 -7.36 -9.06
N PHE A 221 7.68 -7.31 -9.82
CA PHE A 221 8.24 -6.07 -10.38
C PHE A 221 7.89 -5.87 -11.86
N THR A 222 7.53 -6.95 -12.55
CA THR A 222 7.19 -6.92 -13.98
C THR A 222 5.92 -6.08 -14.22
N PRO A 223 5.93 -5.10 -15.14
CA PRO A 223 4.73 -4.37 -15.53
C PRO A 223 3.57 -5.29 -15.93
N GLN A 224 2.36 -4.90 -15.54
CA GLN A 224 1.13 -5.54 -16.00
C GLN A 224 0.19 -4.50 -16.58
N GLN A 225 -0.70 -4.94 -17.48
CA GLN A 225 -1.78 -4.07 -17.95
C GLN A 225 -2.68 -3.70 -16.76
N SER A 226 -2.86 -2.40 -16.56
CA SER A 226 -3.85 -1.90 -15.60
C SER A 226 -5.23 -2.17 -16.17
N ASN A 227 -6.07 -2.87 -15.39
CA ASN A 227 -7.49 -2.95 -15.67
C ASN A 227 -8.13 -1.71 -15.04
N PRO A 228 -8.72 -0.80 -15.84
CA PRO A 228 -9.31 0.41 -15.29
C PRO A 228 -10.44 0.05 -14.35
N LEU A 229 -10.49 0.74 -13.21
CA LEU A 229 -11.56 0.55 -12.24
C LEU A 229 -12.90 0.88 -12.90
N THR A 230 -13.88 0.02 -12.72
CA THR A 230 -15.25 0.24 -13.23
C THR A 230 -16.18 0.61 -12.08
N VAL A 231 -17.30 1.25 -12.38
CA VAL A 231 -18.33 1.56 -11.36
C VAL A 231 -18.76 0.29 -10.64
N LYS A 232 -18.90 -0.83 -11.36
CA LYS A 232 -19.27 -2.13 -10.78
C LYS A 232 -18.22 -2.63 -9.78
N MET A 233 -16.94 -2.56 -10.16
CA MET A 233 -15.85 -2.96 -9.26
C MET A 233 -15.82 -2.07 -8.02
N LEU A 234 -15.89 -0.75 -8.19
CA LEU A 234 -15.87 0.20 -7.07
C LEU A 234 -17.06 0.00 -6.12
N THR A 235 -18.26 -0.29 -6.63
CA THR A 235 -19.43 -0.60 -5.77
C THR A 235 -19.29 -1.91 -5.00
N HIS A 236 -18.51 -2.87 -5.50
CA HIS A 236 -18.21 -4.10 -4.76
C HIS A 236 -17.11 -3.88 -3.72
N LEU A 237 -16.13 -3.03 -4.02
CA LEU A 237 -15.07 -2.67 -3.09
C LEU A 237 -15.57 -1.82 -1.93
N LEU A 238 -16.28 -0.72 -2.21
CA LEU A 238 -16.80 0.21 -1.20
C LEU A 238 -18.21 -0.20 -0.78
N ASN A 239 -18.30 -1.18 0.11
CA ASN A 239 -19.60 -1.73 0.53
C ASN A 239 -20.33 -0.78 1.51
N PRO A 240 -21.52 -0.25 1.16
CA PRO A 240 -22.28 0.62 2.04
C PRO A 240 -22.89 -0.14 3.23
N GLN A 241 -22.66 0.39 4.43
CA GLN A 241 -23.20 -0.12 5.69
C GLN A 241 -24.53 0.55 5.99
N PHE A 242 -25.61 -0.12 5.60
CA PHE A 242 -26.96 0.39 5.73
C PHE A 242 -27.64 -0.02 7.03
N SER A 243 -28.53 0.84 7.50
CA SER A 243 -29.47 0.55 8.58
C SER A 243 -30.53 -0.45 8.14
N ALA A 244 -31.26 -1.00 9.11
CA ALA A 244 -32.33 -1.97 8.87
C ALA A 244 -33.35 -1.46 7.84
N GLU A 245 -33.75 -2.37 6.95
CA GLU A 245 -34.75 -2.12 5.90
C GLU A 245 -36.07 -1.62 6.53
N GLY A 246 -36.70 -0.62 5.91
CA GLY A 246 -37.93 0.00 6.42
C GLY A 246 -37.75 1.08 7.49
N SER A 247 -36.53 1.33 7.99
CA SER A 247 -36.28 2.44 8.92
C SER A 247 -36.24 3.81 8.21
N ASN A 248 -36.61 4.88 8.93
CA ASN A 248 -36.47 6.26 8.43
C ASN A 248 -35.01 6.57 8.09
N ARG A 249 -34.06 6.04 8.87
CA ARG A 249 -32.63 6.20 8.63
C ARG A 249 -32.22 5.56 7.30
N ARG A 250 -32.66 4.34 7.01
CA ARG A 250 -32.42 3.66 5.73
C ARG A 250 -32.91 4.45 4.52
N GLN A 251 -34.06 5.13 4.62
CA GLN A 251 -34.58 5.98 3.55
C GLN A 251 -33.63 7.17 3.26
N ARG A 252 -33.09 7.78 4.32
CA ARG A 252 -32.11 8.88 4.21
C ARG A 252 -30.79 8.39 3.61
N GLU A 253 -30.28 7.26 4.08
CA GLU A 253 -29.08 6.60 3.55
C GLU A 253 -29.22 6.28 2.06
N ASN A 254 -30.37 5.73 1.64
CA ASN A 254 -30.66 5.44 0.23
C ASN A 254 -30.66 6.69 -0.64
N SER A 255 -31.17 7.80 -0.11
CA SER A 255 -31.22 9.08 -0.83
C SER A 255 -29.80 9.62 -1.08
N THR A 256 -28.96 9.66 -0.05
CA THR A 256 -27.54 10.04 -0.18
C THR A 256 -26.80 9.09 -1.12
N TYR A 257 -26.93 7.77 -0.92
CA TYR A 257 -26.22 6.77 -1.72
C TYR A 257 -26.63 6.81 -3.20
N THR A 258 -27.90 7.09 -3.49
CA THR A 258 -28.37 7.24 -4.88
C THR A 258 -27.63 8.37 -5.60
N LEU A 259 -27.43 9.52 -4.96
CA LEU A 259 -26.64 10.61 -5.54
C LEU A 259 -25.16 10.24 -5.65
N PHE A 260 -24.60 9.54 -4.66
CA PHE A 260 -23.22 9.05 -4.73
C PHE A 260 -23.00 8.08 -5.91
N ILE A 261 -23.92 7.16 -6.17
CA ILE A 261 -23.87 6.28 -7.36
C ILE A 261 -23.93 7.10 -8.66
N LYS A 262 -24.77 8.15 -8.72
CA LYS A 262 -24.81 9.05 -9.88
C LYS A 262 -23.48 9.78 -10.08
N TYR A 263 -22.91 10.31 -9.00
CA TYR A 263 -21.59 10.94 -9.00
C TYR A 263 -20.51 10.00 -9.54
N MET A 264 -20.43 8.76 -9.02
CA MET A 264 -19.46 7.77 -9.49
C MET A 264 -19.59 7.50 -11.00
N ARG A 265 -20.81 7.47 -11.54
CA ARG A 265 -21.03 7.31 -12.99
C ARG A 265 -20.55 8.53 -13.78
N GLU A 266 -20.73 9.72 -13.25
CA GLU A 266 -20.22 10.95 -13.88
C GLU A 266 -18.69 10.98 -13.88
N ALA A 267 -18.06 10.66 -12.74
CA ALA A 267 -16.61 10.58 -12.60
C ALA A 267 -16.04 9.53 -13.57
N ALA A 268 -16.66 8.34 -13.64
CA ALA A 268 -16.26 7.28 -14.58
C ALA A 268 -16.37 7.70 -16.05
N SER A 269 -17.26 8.64 -16.38
CA SER A 269 -17.44 9.18 -17.73
C SER A 269 -16.62 10.45 -18.02
N GLY A 270 -15.77 10.88 -17.09
CA GLY A 270 -14.95 12.09 -17.23
C GLY A 270 -15.71 13.41 -17.09
N ARG A 271 -16.95 13.40 -16.56
CA ARG A 271 -17.75 14.62 -16.38
C ARG A 271 -17.38 15.41 -15.13
N ARG A 272 -16.47 14.91 -14.29
CA ARG A 272 -16.07 15.49 -12.99
C ARG A 272 -14.66 16.08 -12.98
N GLY A 273 -14.22 16.58 -14.15
CA GLY A 273 -12.89 17.19 -14.28
C GLY A 273 -11.78 16.21 -13.92
N ALA A 274 -11.02 16.53 -12.86
CA ALA A 274 -9.88 15.73 -12.43
C ALA A 274 -10.28 14.46 -11.64
N VAL A 275 -11.51 14.35 -11.14
CA VAL A 275 -11.93 13.20 -10.32
C VAL A 275 -12.29 12.01 -11.21
N ASN A 276 -11.66 10.87 -10.93
CA ASN A 276 -11.96 9.58 -11.52
C ASN A 276 -12.26 8.54 -10.42
N LEU A 277 -12.58 7.30 -10.81
CA LEU A 277 -12.92 6.25 -9.85
C LEU A 277 -11.75 5.87 -8.93
N GLY A 278 -10.52 5.95 -9.42
CA GLY A 278 -9.32 5.74 -8.63
C GLY A 278 -9.16 6.82 -7.55
N SER A 279 -9.45 8.09 -7.87
CA SER A 279 -9.46 9.18 -6.89
C SER A 279 -10.43 8.92 -5.72
N ILE A 280 -11.62 8.37 -6.03
CA ILE A 280 -12.63 8.01 -5.02
C ILE A 280 -12.15 6.85 -4.15
N LEU A 281 -11.57 5.80 -4.75
CA LEU A 281 -11.02 4.68 -3.99
C LEU A 281 -9.85 5.12 -3.11
N ARG A 282 -8.99 6.00 -3.63
CA ARG A 282 -7.84 6.56 -2.91
C ARG A 282 -8.27 7.36 -1.71
N PHE A 283 -9.32 8.17 -1.84
CA PHE A 283 -9.88 8.91 -0.72
C PHE A 283 -10.28 7.99 0.44
N ALA A 284 -10.91 6.85 0.16
CA ALA A 284 -11.34 5.92 1.19
C ALA A 284 -10.20 5.04 1.74
N THR A 285 -9.19 4.70 0.93
CA THR A 285 -8.27 3.57 1.21
C THR A 285 -6.78 3.89 1.13
N GLY A 286 -6.42 5.08 0.63
CA GLY A 286 -5.04 5.48 0.35
C GLY A 286 -4.46 4.91 -0.96
N THR A 287 -5.23 4.19 -1.78
CA THR A 287 -4.79 3.62 -3.07
C THR A 287 -5.84 3.79 -4.18
N GLU A 288 -5.40 3.93 -5.43
CA GLU A 288 -6.27 4.11 -6.60
C GLU A 288 -6.76 2.80 -7.22
N GLU A 289 -6.20 1.67 -6.77
CA GLU A 289 -6.55 0.33 -7.23
C GLU A 289 -6.55 -0.67 -6.07
N GLU A 290 -7.22 -1.82 -6.27
CA GLU A 290 -7.18 -2.91 -5.31
C GLU A 290 -5.75 -3.47 -5.20
N PRO A 291 -5.16 -3.53 -3.98
CA PRO A 291 -3.82 -4.03 -3.80
C PRO A 291 -3.68 -5.51 -4.16
N ALA A 292 -2.49 -5.95 -4.58
CA ALA A 292 -2.24 -7.34 -4.98
C ALA A 292 -2.44 -8.33 -3.81
N LEU A 293 -2.15 -7.90 -2.58
CA LEU A 293 -2.41 -8.68 -1.36
C LEU A 293 -3.86 -8.51 -0.82
N GLY A 294 -4.74 -7.83 -1.57
CA GLY A 294 -6.08 -7.41 -1.13
C GLY A 294 -6.03 -6.36 -0.03
N PHE A 295 -7.20 -5.98 0.51
CA PHE A 295 -7.30 -5.12 1.68
C PHE A 295 -7.28 -5.93 2.98
N ALA A 296 -6.64 -5.40 4.03
CA ALA A 296 -6.66 -6.01 5.37
C ALA A 296 -8.06 -5.94 6.00
N LEU A 297 -8.67 -4.76 5.92
CA LEU A 297 -10.07 -4.49 6.25
C LEU A 297 -10.83 -4.16 4.97
N GLN A 298 -12.00 -4.78 4.77
CA GLN A 298 -12.79 -4.53 3.58
C GLN A 298 -13.23 -3.07 3.52
N PRO A 299 -13.04 -2.37 2.38
CA PRO A 299 -13.45 -0.98 2.28
C PRO A 299 -14.96 -0.82 2.47
N SER A 300 -15.36 0.28 3.11
CA SER A 300 -16.76 0.49 3.47
C SER A 300 -17.20 1.94 3.38
N ILE A 301 -18.51 2.13 3.23
CA ILE A 301 -19.15 3.44 3.33
C ILE A 301 -20.04 3.44 4.57
N GLN A 302 -19.79 4.37 5.49
CA GLN A 302 -20.63 4.62 6.65
C GLN A 302 -21.43 5.91 6.43
N PHE A 303 -22.65 5.94 6.96
CA PHE A 303 -23.49 7.13 6.92
C PHE A 303 -23.49 7.83 8.26
N MET A 304 -23.18 9.12 8.29
CA MET A 304 -23.02 9.89 9.52
C MET A 304 -23.88 11.15 9.52
N GLU A 305 -24.32 11.58 10.70
CA GLU A 305 -24.97 12.88 10.85
C GLU A 305 -23.87 13.94 10.97
N SER A 306 -23.92 14.98 10.14
CA SER A 306 -22.92 16.04 10.06
C SER A 306 -23.59 17.35 9.66
N ALA A 307 -23.01 18.47 10.12
CA ALA A 307 -23.46 19.80 9.75
C ALA A 307 -23.22 20.13 8.27
N ASN A 308 -22.26 19.46 7.63
CA ASN A 308 -21.96 19.63 6.21
C ASN A 308 -22.00 18.28 5.47
N PHE A 309 -22.12 18.34 4.15
CA PHE A 309 -22.15 17.16 3.28
C PHE A 309 -20.79 16.83 2.65
N LEU A 310 -19.70 17.36 3.19
CA LEU A 310 -18.36 17.03 2.73
C LEU A 310 -18.00 15.61 3.18
N PRO A 311 -17.67 14.68 2.26
CA PRO A 311 -17.19 13.36 2.64
C PRO A 311 -15.95 13.45 3.52
N THR A 312 -15.83 12.52 4.46
CA THR A 312 -14.60 12.30 5.24
C THR A 312 -14.15 10.85 5.10
N ALA A 313 -12.91 10.55 5.45
CA ALA A 313 -12.39 9.19 5.37
C ALA A 313 -11.39 8.88 6.49
N ASN A 314 -11.31 7.60 6.83
CA ASN A 314 -10.24 7.02 7.62
C ASN A 314 -9.55 5.93 6.78
N THR A 315 -8.45 6.29 6.14
CA THR A 315 -7.69 5.43 5.22
C THR A 315 -6.98 4.27 5.93
N CYS A 316 -6.80 4.35 7.26
CA CYS A 316 -6.23 3.26 8.06
C CYS A 316 -7.18 2.06 8.16
N ILE A 317 -8.50 2.30 8.13
CA ILE A 317 -9.53 1.25 8.18
C ILE A 317 -10.35 1.16 6.87
N ASN A 318 -9.88 1.81 5.80
CA ASN A 318 -10.52 1.82 4.48
C ASN A 318 -11.99 2.30 4.49
N ARG A 319 -12.32 3.27 5.36
CA ARG A 319 -13.71 3.75 5.55
C ARG A 319 -13.90 5.14 5.01
N MET A 320 -14.94 5.33 4.20
CA MET A 320 -15.47 6.64 3.82
C MET A 320 -16.78 6.92 4.55
N ASN A 321 -16.98 8.16 4.97
CA ASN A 321 -18.21 8.63 5.59
C ASN A 321 -18.95 9.56 4.64
N LEU A 322 -20.25 9.31 4.44
CA LEU A 322 -21.16 10.19 3.73
C LEU A 322 -22.20 10.76 4.69
N SER A 323 -22.48 12.06 4.56
CA SER A 323 -23.42 12.74 5.45
C SER A 323 -24.87 12.38 5.13
N LEU A 324 -25.67 12.26 6.19
CA LEU A 324 -27.12 12.08 6.12
C LEU A 324 -27.85 13.41 6.16
N PRO A 325 -28.90 13.58 5.34
CA PRO A 325 -29.81 14.70 5.53
C PRO A 325 -30.66 14.52 6.79
N ASP A 326 -31.20 15.61 7.31
CA ASP A 326 -32.25 15.59 8.33
C ASP A 326 -33.26 16.74 8.08
N GLU A 327 -34.22 16.93 8.99
CA GLU A 327 -35.25 17.96 8.84
C GLU A 327 -34.69 19.39 8.86
N SER A 328 -33.60 19.61 9.60
CA SER A 328 -32.93 20.90 9.74
C SER A 328 -31.85 21.13 8.67
N ASN A 329 -31.31 20.05 8.11
CA ASN A 329 -30.26 20.04 7.11
C ASN A 329 -30.64 19.11 5.95
N PRO A 330 -31.50 19.56 5.02
CA PRO A 330 -31.93 18.74 3.89
C PRO A 330 -30.76 18.46 2.93
N LEU A 331 -30.90 17.42 2.12
CA LEU A 331 -29.90 17.06 1.12
C LEU A 331 -29.72 18.23 0.13
N PRO A 332 -28.48 18.66 -0.17
CA PRO A 332 -28.24 19.77 -1.08
C PRO A 332 -28.74 19.46 -2.49
N LEU A 333 -28.79 20.49 -3.34
CA LEU A 333 -29.02 20.26 -4.77
C LEU A 333 -27.91 19.37 -5.32
N GLN A 334 -28.25 18.58 -6.35
CA GLN A 334 -27.36 17.57 -6.90
C GLN A 334 -25.97 18.16 -7.20
N GLU A 335 -25.90 19.25 -7.96
CA GLU A 335 -24.64 19.91 -8.33
C GLU A 335 -23.86 20.46 -7.13
N GLU A 336 -24.55 20.95 -6.09
CA GLU A 336 -23.89 21.45 -4.88
C GLU A 336 -23.22 20.30 -4.11
N LEU A 337 -23.94 19.21 -3.89
CA LEU A 337 -23.41 18.00 -3.25
C LEU A 337 -22.24 17.44 -4.05
N PHE A 338 -22.40 17.45 -5.37
CA PHE A 338 -21.40 17.02 -6.32
C PHE A 338 -20.13 17.87 -6.24
N ASN A 339 -20.22 19.19 -6.11
CA ASN A 339 -19.05 20.05 -5.93
C ASN A 339 -18.33 19.77 -4.60
N LEU A 340 -19.07 19.41 -3.54
CA LEU A 340 -18.46 18.94 -2.28
C LEU A 340 -17.71 17.62 -2.47
N PHE A 341 -18.25 16.70 -3.26
CA PHE A 341 -17.56 15.45 -3.60
C PHE A 341 -16.28 15.71 -4.41
N ASP A 342 -16.31 16.64 -5.37
CA ASP A 342 -15.09 17.03 -6.10
C ASP A 342 -14.05 17.61 -5.16
N LEU A 343 -14.45 18.48 -4.23
CA LEU A 343 -13.54 19.06 -3.24
C LEU A 343 -12.89 17.98 -2.37
N ALA A 344 -13.65 17.01 -1.89
CA ALA A 344 -13.14 15.92 -1.06
C ALA A 344 -12.23 14.97 -1.85
N PHE A 345 -12.65 14.52 -3.04
CA PHE A 345 -11.91 13.50 -3.81
C PHE A 345 -10.71 14.06 -4.59
N CYS A 346 -10.62 15.38 -4.78
CA CYS A 346 -9.41 16.06 -5.23
C CYS A 346 -8.37 16.25 -4.12
N ASN A 347 -8.79 16.21 -2.84
CA ASN A 347 -7.90 16.46 -1.72
C ASN A 347 -6.95 15.28 -1.48
N THR A 348 -5.72 15.60 -1.13
CA THR A 348 -4.64 14.63 -0.84
C THR A 348 -4.02 14.83 0.53
N PHE A 349 -4.44 15.82 1.32
CA PHE A 349 -3.84 16.09 2.64
C PHE A 349 -4.63 15.42 3.77
N PHE A 350 -3.92 14.89 4.76
CA PHE A 350 -4.52 14.36 5.97
C PHE A 350 -4.82 15.45 7.00
N GLY A 351 -5.83 15.21 7.84
CA GLY A 351 -6.09 16.02 9.04
C GLY A 351 -6.60 17.44 8.75
N LEU A 352 -7.22 17.66 7.60
CA LEU A 352 -7.98 18.88 7.33
C LEU A 352 -9.33 18.80 8.07
N GLU A 353 -9.32 19.21 9.34
CA GLU A 353 -10.51 19.55 10.13
C GLU A 353 -10.59 21.05 10.42
#